data_AF-A0A8J3P3Y8-F1
#
_entry.id   AF-A0A8J3P3Y8-F1
#
_cell.length_a   1.000
_cell.length_b   1.000
_cell.length_c   1.000
_cell.angle_alpha   90.00
_cell.angle_beta   90.00
_cell.angle_gamma   90.00
#
_symmetry.space_group_name_H-M   'P 1'
#
loop_
_entity.id
_entity.type
_entity.pdbx_description
1 polymer ?
#
loop_
_entity_poly.entity_id
_entity_poly.type
_entity_poly.pdbx_seq_one_letter_code
_entity_poly.pdbx_strand_id
1 'polypeptide(L)'
;MLRHDSLRGWHMGVGFTVSIMGQTGVGKTSLLNAIFGLNLLTSATKPATTALDPEFEIVREDGRLIIRDLPGLGESPTVDEDYLRLYRQWLLRSDVVIWAVHADSRSVSLDQMALRRLLEQAPDDERSRILSKLTIILTKVDLLTPPAWIYSRVGDGGLFAPDPVLAPVLQTKADYFTEHLILPFGEHIVPETYNDTGLTGSPVRGLIFDRDRIRHRGLMTREAADRFYRDRTVARNETLQRAIERLHDNYRVIPCSSLFRFNLARLMTVVVSKLGVGAVGMFNSLTQDNALNRLPFSTAKLLRNIVVVDQATQTVVFDLAQQD
;
A
#
# COMPACT_ATOMS: atom_id res chain seq x y z
N MET A 1 -11.19 -29.13 -3.10
CA MET A 1 -10.82 -29.89 -4.31
C MET A 1 -11.31 -29.10 -5.51
N LEU A 2 -10.53 -28.11 -5.96
CA LEU A 2 -10.86 -27.32 -7.15
C LEU A 2 -10.22 -28.03 -8.36
N ARG A 3 -11.06 -28.46 -9.30
CA ARG A 3 -10.64 -29.22 -10.47
C ARG A 3 -9.99 -28.28 -11.49
N HIS A 4 -8.79 -28.65 -11.92
CA HIS A 4 -8.29 -28.34 -13.26
C HIS A 4 -9.26 -28.92 -14.28
N ASP A 5 -9.87 -28.06 -15.10
CA ASP A 5 -9.76 -28.16 -16.56
C ASP A 5 -10.59 -27.10 -17.29
N SER A 6 -10.09 -26.74 -18.47
CA SER A 6 -10.69 -25.94 -19.54
C SER A 6 -10.64 -24.41 -19.44
N LEU A 7 -9.50 -23.82 -19.79
CA LEU A 7 -9.42 -22.45 -20.34
C LEU A 7 -8.69 -22.47 -21.69
N ARG A 8 -9.40 -22.87 -22.75
CA ARG A 8 -9.06 -22.48 -24.12
C ARG A 8 -10.06 -21.40 -24.55
N GLY A 9 -9.55 -20.20 -24.82
CA GLY A 9 -10.28 -19.13 -25.49
C GLY A 9 -10.92 -18.11 -24.55
N TRP A 10 -10.13 -17.38 -23.78
CA TRP A 10 -10.54 -16.09 -23.22
C TRP A 10 -9.56 -15.02 -23.68
N HIS A 11 -10.09 -13.89 -24.12
CA HIS A 11 -9.32 -12.71 -24.51
C HIS A 11 -8.26 -12.39 -23.44
N MET A 12 -7.01 -12.18 -23.87
CA MET A 12 -5.91 -11.78 -23.00
C MET A 12 -6.20 -10.38 -22.42
N GLY A 13 -6.94 -10.31 -21.31
CA GLY A 13 -7.01 -9.10 -20.49
C GLY A 13 -5.63 -8.75 -19.92
N VAL A 14 -5.44 -7.49 -19.51
CA VAL A 14 -4.21 -7.07 -18.85
C VAL A 14 -4.05 -7.86 -17.55
N GLY A 15 -2.85 -8.42 -17.34
CA GLY A 15 -2.52 -9.16 -16.14
C GLY A 15 -1.56 -8.39 -15.25
N PHE A 16 -1.93 -8.22 -13.98
CA PHE A 16 -1.10 -7.56 -12.99
C PHE A 16 -0.62 -8.55 -11.93
N THR A 17 0.57 -8.33 -11.39
CA THR A 17 1.13 -9.10 -10.28
C THR A 17 1.46 -8.16 -9.12
N VAL A 18 0.84 -8.40 -7.97
CA VAL A 18 1.11 -7.68 -6.71
C VAL A 18 1.70 -8.64 -5.70
N SER A 19 2.87 -8.31 -5.19
CA SER A 19 3.54 -9.09 -4.14
C SER A 19 3.53 -8.34 -2.81
N ILE A 20 3.42 -9.05 -1.69
CA ILE A 20 3.63 -8.48 -0.35
C ILE A 20 4.83 -9.13 0.33
N MET A 21 5.69 -8.30 0.92
CA MET A 21 6.96 -8.65 1.54
C MET A 21 7.06 -8.00 2.92
N GLY A 22 7.96 -8.50 3.76
CA GLY A 22 8.21 -7.95 5.09
C GLY A 22 8.36 -9.04 6.15
N GLN A 23 8.77 -8.64 7.36
CA GLN A 23 9.12 -9.58 8.44
C GLN A 23 7.97 -10.54 8.82
N THR A 24 8.29 -11.65 9.47
CA THR A 24 7.28 -12.57 10.01
C THR A 24 6.43 -11.86 11.07
N GLY A 25 5.13 -12.13 11.06
CA GLY A 25 4.19 -11.57 12.05
C GLY A 25 3.77 -10.11 11.82
N VAL A 26 4.27 -9.40 10.80
CA VAL A 26 3.88 -8.00 10.54
C VAL A 26 2.42 -7.84 10.09
N GLY A 27 1.78 -8.88 9.56
CA GLY A 27 0.37 -8.86 9.16
C GLY A 27 0.11 -8.81 7.65
N LYS A 28 1.03 -9.35 6.84
CA LYS A 28 0.94 -9.42 5.38
C LYS A 28 -0.36 -10.07 4.89
N THR A 29 -0.61 -11.31 5.29
CA THR A 29 -1.80 -12.08 4.92
C THR A 29 -3.09 -11.37 5.35
N SER A 30 -3.14 -10.82 6.56
CA SER A 30 -4.29 -10.06 7.07
C SER A 30 -4.57 -8.82 6.22
N LEU A 31 -3.53 -8.15 5.72
CA LEU A 31 -3.69 -7.01 4.84
C LEU A 31 -4.22 -7.41 3.47
N LEU A 32 -3.68 -8.47 2.86
CA LEU A 32 -4.17 -8.99 1.58
C LEU A 32 -5.66 -9.34 1.65
N ASN A 33 -6.08 -10.03 2.72
CA ASN A 33 -7.48 -10.30 2.98
C ASN A 33 -8.32 -9.01 3.02
N ALA A 34 -7.82 -7.98 3.70
CA ALA A 34 -8.56 -6.73 3.88
C ALA A 34 -8.70 -5.89 2.60
N ILE A 35 -7.66 -5.82 1.76
CA ILE A 35 -7.64 -4.97 0.54
C ILE A 35 -8.17 -5.69 -0.71
N PHE A 36 -8.01 -7.01 -0.80
CA PHE A 36 -8.46 -7.78 -1.97
C PHE A 36 -9.71 -8.63 -1.69
N GLY A 37 -10.24 -8.62 -0.46
CA GLY A 37 -11.42 -9.41 -0.08
C GLY A 37 -11.15 -10.92 -0.09
N LEU A 38 -9.92 -11.33 0.17
CA LEU A 38 -9.53 -12.73 0.25
C LEU A 38 -9.90 -13.34 1.62
N ASN A 39 -10.05 -14.66 1.66
CA ASN A 39 -10.29 -15.46 2.87
C ASN A 39 -9.10 -16.38 3.17
N LEU A 40 -7.88 -15.83 3.16
CA LEU A 40 -6.67 -16.59 3.47
C LEU A 40 -6.59 -16.90 4.97
N LEU A 41 -6.11 -18.09 5.31
CA LEU A 41 -5.88 -18.48 6.70
C LEU A 41 -4.83 -17.58 7.33
N THR A 42 -5.18 -16.92 8.42
CA THR A 42 -4.26 -16.18 9.28
C THR A 42 -4.10 -16.92 10.60
N SER A 43 -2.87 -17.05 11.10
CA SER A 43 -2.57 -17.70 12.38
C SER A 43 -1.80 -16.72 13.24
N ALA A 44 -2.24 -16.56 14.49
CA ALA A 44 -1.63 -15.66 15.47
C ALA A 44 -0.39 -16.26 16.16
N THR A 45 -0.20 -17.59 16.07
CA THR A 45 0.78 -18.34 16.89
C THR A 45 1.87 -19.06 16.09
N LYS A 46 1.71 -19.19 14.77
CA LYS A 46 2.67 -19.80 13.83
C LYS A 46 2.52 -19.12 12.46
N PRO A 47 3.56 -19.10 11.60
CA PRO A 47 3.39 -18.74 10.19
C PRO A 47 2.24 -19.59 9.61
N ALA A 48 1.14 -18.94 9.24
CA ALA A 48 -0.07 -19.61 8.74
C ALA A 48 0.16 -20.24 7.35
N THR A 49 1.27 -19.89 6.72
CA THR A 49 1.56 -20.15 5.33
C THR A 49 2.29 -21.48 5.20
N THR A 50 1.54 -22.56 4.95
CA THR A 50 2.10 -23.91 4.76
C THR A 50 2.80 -24.09 3.40
N ALA A 51 2.63 -23.14 2.47
CA ALA A 51 3.36 -23.06 1.21
C ALA A 51 4.41 -21.93 1.26
N LEU A 52 5.61 -22.21 0.73
CA LEU A 52 6.60 -21.18 0.41
C LEU A 52 6.01 -20.31 -0.71
N ASP A 53 5.49 -19.12 -0.38
CA ASP A 53 4.88 -18.17 -1.33
C ASP A 53 3.58 -18.67 -2.02
N PRO A 54 2.43 -18.68 -1.31
CA PRO A 54 1.16 -18.95 -1.95
C PRO A 54 0.79 -17.87 -2.96
N GLU A 55 0.35 -18.36 -4.11
CA GLU A 55 -0.18 -17.57 -5.22
C GLU A 55 -1.71 -17.60 -5.21
N PHE A 56 -2.32 -16.44 -5.40
CA PHE A 56 -3.75 -16.31 -5.54
C PHE A 56 -4.07 -15.54 -6.83
N GLU A 57 -4.93 -16.12 -7.66
CA GLU A 57 -5.39 -15.46 -8.88
C GLU A 57 -6.82 -14.95 -8.68
N ILE A 58 -7.02 -13.66 -8.95
CA ILE A 58 -8.32 -13.01 -9.04
C ILE A 58 -8.56 -12.70 -10.52
N VAL A 59 -9.58 -13.32 -11.12
CA VAL A 59 -9.99 -13.04 -12.49
C VAL A 59 -11.30 -12.23 -12.46
N ARG A 60 -11.33 -11.12 -13.20
CA ARG A 60 -12.50 -10.26 -13.41
C ARG A 60 -12.70 -10.06 -14.92
N GLU A 61 -13.84 -9.52 -15.32
CA GLU A 61 -14.11 -9.19 -16.73
C GLU A 61 -13.03 -8.26 -17.32
N ASP A 62 -12.50 -7.34 -16.49
CA ASP A 62 -11.51 -6.34 -16.89
C ASP A 62 -10.04 -6.83 -16.85
N GLY A 63 -9.79 -8.09 -16.47
CA GLY A 63 -8.44 -8.67 -16.47
C GLY A 63 -8.15 -9.61 -15.30
N ARG A 64 -6.86 -9.90 -15.11
CA ARG A 64 -6.38 -10.80 -14.04
C ARG A 64 -5.43 -10.09 -13.08
N LEU A 65 -5.54 -10.42 -11.79
CA LEU A 65 -4.63 -9.99 -10.74
C LEU A 65 -4.05 -11.24 -10.07
N ILE A 66 -2.73 -11.37 -10.09
CA ILE A 66 -1.97 -12.37 -9.36
C ILE A 66 -1.45 -11.72 -8.07
N ILE A 67 -1.75 -12.34 -6.93
CA ILE A 67 -1.32 -11.90 -5.61
C ILE A 67 -0.36 -12.95 -5.04
N ARG A 68 0.78 -12.48 -4.52
CA ARG A 68 1.82 -13.30 -3.90
C ARG A 68 2.02 -12.86 -2.45
N ASP A 69 1.82 -13.78 -1.51
CA ASP A 69 2.12 -13.56 -0.09
C ASP A 69 3.48 -14.20 0.25
N LEU A 70 4.55 -13.42 0.17
CA LEU A 70 5.87 -13.99 0.35
C LEU A 70 6.13 -14.35 1.83
N PRO A 71 6.97 -15.37 2.10
CA PRO A 71 7.34 -15.72 3.47
C PRO A 71 8.00 -14.54 4.19
N GLY A 72 7.86 -14.49 5.52
CA GLY A 72 8.43 -13.41 6.30
C GLY A 72 9.90 -13.62 6.66
N LEU A 73 10.66 -12.52 6.70
CA LEU A 73 12.04 -12.51 7.21
C LEU A 73 12.06 -12.52 8.75
N GLY A 74 13.15 -12.98 9.34
CA GLY A 74 13.41 -12.91 10.79
C GLY A 74 13.11 -14.20 11.55
N GLU A 75 12.96 -15.33 10.85
CA GLU A 75 12.78 -16.65 11.47
C GLU A 75 14.12 -17.34 11.76
N SER A 76 15.08 -17.26 10.84
CA SER A 76 16.44 -17.79 10.98
C SER A 76 17.35 -17.20 9.89
N PRO A 77 18.63 -16.89 10.17
CA PRO A 77 19.56 -16.36 9.17
C PRO A 77 19.69 -17.23 7.90
N THR A 78 19.70 -18.56 8.05
CA THR A 78 19.83 -19.48 6.91
C THR A 78 18.58 -19.50 6.03
N VAL A 79 17.41 -19.46 6.65
CA VAL A 79 16.11 -19.43 5.95
C VAL A 79 15.91 -18.08 5.27
N ASP A 80 16.36 -17.00 5.94
CA ASP A 80 16.25 -15.64 5.41
C ASP A 80 17.08 -15.44 4.14
N GLU A 81 18.19 -16.16 3.94
CA GLU A 81 18.94 -16.09 2.68
C GLU A 81 18.15 -16.66 1.49
N ASP A 82 17.44 -17.75 1.71
CA ASP A 82 16.56 -18.35 0.70
C ASP A 82 15.38 -17.41 0.40
N TYR A 83 14.81 -16.80 1.43
CA TYR A 83 13.74 -15.82 1.27
C TYR A 83 14.21 -14.54 0.58
N LEU A 84 15.43 -14.05 0.84
CA LEU A 84 15.98 -12.90 0.12
C LEU A 84 16.18 -13.19 -1.38
N ARG A 85 16.58 -14.42 -1.76
CA ARG A 85 16.63 -14.81 -3.17
C ARG A 85 15.24 -14.83 -3.81
N LEU A 86 14.24 -15.35 -3.09
CA LEU A 86 12.84 -15.34 -3.53
C LEU A 86 12.28 -13.91 -3.65
N TYR A 87 12.59 -13.05 -2.69
CA TYR A 87 12.21 -11.63 -2.71
C TYR A 87 12.79 -10.95 -3.95
N ARG A 88 14.08 -11.14 -4.23
CA ARG A 88 14.71 -10.55 -5.42
C ARG A 88 14.04 -11.01 -6.71
N GLN A 89 13.73 -12.30 -6.83
CA GLN A 89 13.02 -12.83 -8.00
C GLN A 89 11.67 -12.12 -8.20
N TRP A 90 10.89 -11.96 -7.14
CA TRP A 90 9.56 -11.36 -7.23
C TRP A 90 9.57 -9.83 -7.31
N LEU A 91 10.58 -9.15 -6.76
CA LEU A 91 10.77 -7.71 -6.97
C LEU A 91 10.91 -7.37 -8.46
N LEU A 92 11.56 -8.24 -9.24
CA LEU A 92 11.73 -8.05 -10.69
C LEU A 92 10.48 -8.39 -11.50
N ARG A 93 9.73 -9.41 -11.07
CA ARG A 93 8.58 -9.96 -11.81
C ARG A 93 7.26 -9.28 -11.48
N SER A 94 7.11 -8.72 -10.28
CA SER A 94 5.87 -8.05 -9.86
C SER A 94 5.73 -6.70 -10.55
N ASP A 95 4.50 -6.23 -10.69
CA ASP A 95 4.20 -4.87 -11.13
C ASP A 95 4.22 -3.89 -9.96
N VAL A 96 3.75 -4.33 -8.78
CA VAL A 96 3.82 -3.60 -7.52
C VAL A 96 4.24 -4.53 -6.40
N VAL A 97 5.07 -4.03 -5.48
CA VAL A 97 5.49 -4.75 -4.28
C VAL A 97 5.14 -3.92 -3.05
N ILE A 98 4.34 -4.47 -2.16
CA ILE A 98 4.00 -3.88 -0.88
C ILE A 98 5.03 -4.38 0.15
N TRP A 99 5.79 -3.48 0.75
CA TRP A 99 6.70 -3.79 1.84
C TRP A 99 6.05 -3.44 3.18
N ALA A 100 5.62 -4.44 3.92
CA ALA A 100 4.92 -4.30 5.18
C ALA A 100 5.89 -4.27 6.37
N VAL A 101 5.83 -3.19 7.15
CA VAL A 101 6.56 -3.05 8.41
C VAL A 101 5.56 -2.95 9.55
N HIS A 102 5.87 -3.53 10.71
CA HIS A 102 5.01 -3.39 11.88
C HIS A 102 5.13 -1.98 12.49
N ALA A 103 4.01 -1.31 12.77
CA ALA A 103 4.02 0.08 13.23
C ALA A 103 4.69 0.29 14.60
N ASP A 104 4.68 -0.72 15.49
CA ASP A 104 5.43 -0.67 16.77
C ASP A 104 6.92 -1.03 16.64
N SER A 105 7.41 -1.37 15.43
CA SER A 105 8.84 -1.59 15.26
C SER A 105 9.60 -0.32 15.60
N ARG A 106 10.48 -0.41 16.61
CA ARG A 106 11.41 0.66 16.99
C ARG A 106 12.70 0.62 16.19
N SER A 107 12.88 -0.39 15.34
CA SER A 107 14.07 -0.56 14.52
C SER A 107 13.73 -0.66 13.04
N VAL A 108 14.27 0.26 12.26
CA VAL A 108 14.25 0.22 10.79
C VAL A 108 15.42 -0.59 10.23
N SER A 109 16.37 -1.01 11.09
CA SER A 109 17.64 -1.58 10.66
C SER A 109 17.48 -2.90 9.88
N LEU A 110 16.54 -3.76 10.29
CA LEU A 110 16.29 -5.04 9.62
C LEU A 110 15.77 -4.84 8.20
N ASP A 111 14.78 -3.97 8.03
CA ASP A 111 14.22 -3.63 6.72
C ASP A 111 15.23 -2.89 5.84
N GLN A 112 16.02 -1.97 6.42
CA GLN A 112 17.13 -1.32 5.72
C GLN A 112 18.16 -2.33 5.23
N MET A 113 18.59 -3.25 6.09
CA MET A 113 19.60 -4.23 5.75
C MET A 113 19.07 -5.19 4.69
N ALA A 114 17.82 -5.61 4.77
CA ALA A 114 17.17 -6.41 3.73
C ALA A 114 17.15 -5.68 2.38
N LEU A 115 16.67 -4.43 2.33
CA LEU A 115 16.66 -3.64 1.10
C LEU A 115 18.06 -3.43 0.53
N ARG A 116 19.05 -3.11 1.38
CA ARG A 116 20.45 -2.95 0.94
C ARG A 116 20.99 -4.25 0.33
N ARG A 117 20.80 -5.39 0.99
CA ARG A 117 21.23 -6.70 0.46
C ARG A 117 20.56 -7.04 -0.87
N LEU A 118 19.27 -6.73 -1.01
CA LEU A 118 18.52 -6.96 -2.24
C LEU A 118 19.05 -6.11 -3.42
N LEU A 119 19.60 -4.92 -3.14
CA LEU A 119 20.09 -3.96 -4.13
C LEU A 119 21.62 -3.99 -4.36
N GLU A 120 22.39 -4.56 -3.42
CA GLU A 120 23.86 -4.49 -3.38
C GLU A 120 24.50 -4.90 -4.72
N GLN A 121 24.03 -6.01 -5.29
CA GLN A 121 24.53 -6.57 -6.56
C GLN A 121 23.63 -6.27 -7.77
N ALA A 122 22.62 -5.41 -7.61
CA ALA A 122 21.76 -5.00 -8.72
C ALA A 122 22.44 -3.88 -9.54
N PRO A 123 22.51 -3.98 -10.88
CA PRO A 123 22.84 -2.85 -11.75
C PRO A 123 21.88 -1.67 -11.53
N ASP A 124 22.28 -0.45 -11.92
CA ASP A 124 21.50 0.75 -11.65
C ASP A 124 20.09 0.72 -12.28
N ASP A 125 19.93 0.16 -13.48
CA ASP A 125 18.62 0.03 -14.12
C ASP A 125 17.72 -0.95 -13.36
N GLU A 126 18.30 -2.03 -12.82
CA GLU A 126 17.59 -3.00 -11.99
C GLU A 126 17.19 -2.36 -10.65
N ARG A 127 18.09 -1.60 -10.00
CA ARG A 127 17.79 -0.85 -8.78
C ARG A 127 16.61 0.09 -9.00
N SER A 128 16.64 0.88 -10.07
CA SER A 128 15.53 1.76 -10.42
C SER A 128 14.22 1.01 -10.63
N ARG A 129 14.24 -0.10 -11.37
CA ARG A 129 13.03 -0.92 -11.60
C ARG A 129 12.46 -1.50 -10.31
N ILE A 130 13.31 -2.00 -9.42
CA ILE A 130 12.90 -2.55 -8.12
C ILE A 130 12.28 -1.45 -7.25
N LEU A 131 13.03 -0.36 -7.06
CA LEU A 131 12.62 0.73 -6.18
C LEU A 131 11.35 1.43 -6.67
N SER A 132 11.18 1.57 -7.98
CA SER A 132 10.01 2.24 -8.55
C SER A 132 8.68 1.53 -8.29
N LYS A 133 8.72 0.20 -8.09
CA LYS A 133 7.54 -0.63 -7.86
C LYS A 133 7.22 -0.84 -6.39
N LEU A 134 8.10 -0.39 -5.49
CA LEU A 134 7.97 -0.57 -4.06
C LEU A 134 6.96 0.43 -3.47
N THR A 135 6.11 -0.05 -2.57
CA THR A 135 5.21 0.75 -1.72
C THR A 135 5.39 0.29 -0.29
N ILE A 136 5.87 1.17 0.58
CA ILE A 136 6.12 0.85 1.99
C ILE A 136 4.91 1.23 2.83
N ILE A 137 4.53 0.37 3.76
CA ILE A 137 3.40 0.59 4.66
C ILE A 137 3.78 0.29 6.12
N LEU A 138 3.11 0.95 7.05
CA LEU A 138 3.12 0.58 8.47
C LEU A 138 1.83 -0.16 8.78
N THR A 139 1.93 -1.44 9.09
CA THR A 139 0.81 -2.31 9.46
C THR A 139 0.55 -2.27 10.97
N LYS A 140 -0.66 -2.66 11.37
CA LYS A 140 -1.09 -2.77 12.77
C LYS A 140 -1.00 -1.47 13.56
N VAL A 141 -1.30 -0.34 12.92
CA VAL A 141 -1.31 0.97 13.58
C VAL A 141 -2.38 1.05 14.67
N ASP A 142 -3.39 0.18 14.61
CA ASP A 142 -4.41 -0.01 15.65
C ASP A 142 -3.82 -0.42 17.02
N LEU A 143 -2.61 -0.96 17.05
CA LEU A 143 -1.91 -1.31 18.29
C LEU A 143 -1.13 -0.15 18.92
N LEU A 144 -1.09 1.03 18.27
CA LEU A 144 -0.45 2.20 18.84
C LEU A 144 -1.40 2.84 19.87
N THR A 145 -1.02 2.79 21.15
CA THR A 145 -1.84 3.27 22.28
C THR A 145 -0.98 3.87 23.38
N PRO A 146 -1.51 4.80 24.20
CA PRO A 146 -2.74 5.61 24.04
C PRO A 146 -2.53 6.84 23.13
N PRO A 147 -3.59 7.52 22.59
CA PRO A 147 -5.05 7.48 22.92
C PRO A 147 -5.91 6.45 22.15
N ALA A 148 -7.23 6.43 22.42
CA ALA A 148 -8.23 5.57 21.76
C ALA A 148 -8.49 5.95 20.28
N TRP A 149 -9.01 5.02 19.49
CA TRP A 149 -9.41 5.30 18.10
C TRP A 149 -10.86 5.78 18.02
N ILE A 150 -11.15 6.65 17.05
CA ILE A 150 -12.50 7.18 16.82
C ILE A 150 -13.18 6.35 15.73
N TYR A 151 -14.38 5.84 16.01
CA TYR A 151 -15.25 5.20 15.04
C TYR A 151 -16.45 6.11 14.74
N SER A 152 -16.50 6.67 13.55
CA SER A 152 -17.60 7.53 13.09
C SER A 152 -18.66 6.67 12.41
N ARG A 153 -19.83 6.53 13.04
CA ARG A 153 -20.92 5.68 12.56
C ARG A 153 -21.78 6.41 11.51
N VAL A 154 -22.09 5.71 10.42
CA VAL A 154 -23.03 6.11 9.36
C VAL A 154 -23.91 4.90 8.98
N GLY A 155 -25.17 4.94 9.41
CA GLY A 155 -26.13 3.85 9.21
C GLY A 155 -25.74 2.58 9.97
N ASP A 156 -25.57 1.48 9.24
CA ASP A 156 -25.16 0.16 9.75
C ASP A 156 -23.63 -0.05 9.78
N GLY A 157 -22.87 0.91 9.25
CA GLY A 157 -21.40 0.88 9.19
C GLY A 157 -20.77 2.18 9.67
N GLY A 158 -19.48 2.36 9.37
CA GLY A 158 -18.73 3.53 9.79
C GLY A 158 -17.26 3.45 9.40
N LEU A 159 -16.51 4.48 9.75
CA LEU A 159 -15.09 4.64 9.44
C LEU A 159 -14.30 4.83 10.72
N PHE A 160 -13.11 4.23 10.78
CA PHE A 160 -12.14 4.51 11.81
C PHE A 160 -11.26 5.71 11.43
N ALA A 161 -10.99 6.56 12.41
CA ALA A 161 -10.03 7.64 12.35
C ALA A 161 -9.17 7.64 13.62
N PRO A 162 -7.88 7.99 13.52
CA PRO A 162 -7.06 8.21 14.71
C PRO A 162 -7.59 9.44 15.47
N ASP A 163 -7.45 9.41 16.79
CA ASP A 163 -7.61 10.60 17.62
C ASP A 163 -6.65 11.73 17.18
N PRO A 164 -7.02 13.02 17.35
CA PRO A 164 -6.16 14.16 17.00
C PRO A 164 -4.74 14.13 17.61
N VAL A 165 -4.52 13.43 18.72
CA VAL A 165 -3.19 13.22 19.32
C VAL A 165 -2.44 12.05 18.67
N LEU A 166 -3.15 11.01 18.23
CA LEU A 166 -2.54 9.85 17.54
C LEU A 166 -2.18 10.17 16.09
N ALA A 167 -2.96 11.00 15.40
CA ALA A 167 -2.74 11.30 13.99
C ALA A 167 -1.34 11.89 13.69
N PRO A 168 -0.82 12.87 14.46
CA PRO A 168 0.57 13.35 14.31
C PRO A 168 1.60 12.26 14.57
N VAL A 169 1.38 11.35 15.53
CA VAL A 169 2.31 10.24 15.83
C VAL A 169 2.42 9.29 14.64
N LEU A 170 1.29 8.96 14.00
CA LEU A 170 1.28 8.14 12.78
C LEU A 170 2.06 8.82 11.64
N GLN A 171 1.88 10.15 11.49
CA GLN A 171 2.58 10.92 10.46
C GLN A 171 4.09 10.97 10.73
N THR A 172 4.51 11.31 11.95
CA THR A 172 5.93 11.30 12.34
C THR A 172 6.58 9.93 12.13
N LYS A 173 5.87 8.84 12.44
CA LYS A 173 6.36 7.49 12.13
C LYS A 173 6.48 7.28 10.62
N ALA A 174 5.48 7.63 9.83
CA ALA A 174 5.57 7.51 8.37
C ALA A 174 6.76 8.28 7.79
N ASP A 175 7.01 9.50 8.29
CA ASP A 175 8.13 10.33 7.84
C ASP A 175 9.47 9.72 8.24
N TYR A 176 9.60 9.25 9.49
CA TYR A 176 10.80 8.52 9.95
C TYR A 176 11.11 7.31 9.06
N PHE A 177 10.14 6.48 8.72
CA PHE A 177 10.36 5.34 7.83
C PHE A 177 10.65 5.77 6.39
N THR A 178 10.08 6.88 5.91
CA THR A 178 10.38 7.45 4.60
C THR A 178 11.84 7.89 4.51
N GLU A 179 12.33 8.62 5.52
CA GLU A 179 13.73 9.07 5.64
C GLU A 179 14.73 7.90 5.63
N HIS A 180 14.34 6.77 6.18
CA HIS A 180 15.24 5.65 6.44
C HIS A 180 15.17 4.54 5.38
N LEU A 181 14.03 4.37 4.70
CA LEU A 181 13.84 3.30 3.70
C LEU A 181 13.68 3.80 2.27
N ILE A 182 13.37 5.08 2.06
CA ILE A 182 13.05 5.62 0.72
C ILE A 182 14.08 6.67 0.31
N LEU A 183 14.28 7.72 1.13
CA LEU A 183 15.21 8.80 0.82
C LEU A 183 16.64 8.34 0.47
N PRO A 184 17.24 7.33 1.13
CA PRO A 184 18.60 6.89 0.82
C PRO A 184 18.76 6.35 -0.61
N PHE A 185 17.65 6.00 -1.26
CA PHE A 185 17.61 5.49 -2.63
C PHE A 185 16.94 6.48 -3.61
N GLY A 186 16.70 7.72 -3.18
CA GLY A 186 15.88 8.70 -3.90
C GLY A 186 16.35 8.99 -5.33
N GLU A 187 17.66 8.98 -5.59
CA GLU A 187 18.21 9.21 -6.94
C GLU A 187 17.94 8.07 -7.91
N HIS A 188 17.80 6.85 -7.40
CA HIS A 188 17.49 5.67 -8.20
C HIS A 188 15.98 5.49 -8.41
N ILE A 189 15.13 6.14 -7.62
CA ILE A 189 13.68 6.05 -7.76
C ILE A 189 13.23 6.82 -9.00
N VAL A 190 12.42 6.17 -9.83
CA VAL A 190 11.71 6.80 -10.95
C VAL A 190 10.21 6.70 -10.66
N PRO A 191 9.58 7.71 -10.05
CA PRO A 191 8.15 7.72 -9.81
C PRO A 191 7.38 7.60 -11.12
N GLU A 192 6.31 6.80 -11.11
CA GLU A 192 5.42 6.60 -12.24
C GLU A 192 3.97 6.62 -11.77
N THR A 193 3.09 7.20 -12.58
CA THR A 193 1.64 7.15 -12.43
C THR A 193 0.97 7.00 -13.80
N TYR A 194 -0.33 6.67 -13.83
CA TYR A 194 -1.10 6.65 -15.07
C TYR A 194 -1.30 8.07 -15.62
N ASN A 195 -1.36 8.16 -16.95
CA ASN A 195 -1.61 9.39 -17.68
C ASN A 195 -3.11 9.56 -17.99
N ASP A 196 -3.77 10.40 -17.23
CA ASP A 196 -5.16 10.83 -17.43
C ASP A 196 -5.26 12.30 -17.91
N THR A 197 -4.14 12.88 -18.33
CA THR A 197 -4.06 14.31 -18.71
C THR A 197 -4.47 14.57 -20.17
N GLY A 198 -4.55 13.51 -20.98
CA GLY A 198 -4.75 13.60 -22.44
C GLY A 198 -3.51 14.09 -23.21
N LEU A 199 -2.39 14.33 -22.54
CA LEU A 199 -1.15 14.79 -23.17
C LEU A 199 -0.24 13.62 -23.50
N THR A 200 0.30 13.56 -24.72
CA THR A 200 1.28 12.53 -25.12
C THR A 200 2.73 13.02 -25.06
N GLY A 201 2.92 14.34 -24.95
CA GLY A 201 4.22 14.99 -24.84
C GLY A 201 4.32 15.75 -23.52
N SER A 202 5.55 15.91 -23.03
CA SER A 202 5.77 16.59 -21.76
C SER A 202 5.51 18.09 -21.88
N PRO A 203 4.52 18.64 -21.14
CA PRO A 203 4.23 20.08 -21.16
C PRO A 203 5.23 20.89 -20.34
N VAL A 204 6.00 20.24 -19.45
CA VAL A 204 6.92 20.88 -18.50
C VAL A 204 8.20 20.09 -18.34
N ARG A 205 9.34 20.79 -18.24
CA ARG A 205 10.64 20.16 -18.08
C ARG A 205 10.69 19.34 -16.78
N GLY A 206 11.23 18.12 -16.86
CA GLY A 206 11.43 17.25 -15.70
C GLY A 206 10.36 16.17 -15.52
N LEU A 207 9.25 16.26 -16.24
CA LEU A 207 8.30 15.15 -16.39
C LEU A 207 8.50 14.46 -17.74
N ILE A 208 8.29 13.15 -17.78
CA ILE A 208 8.37 12.32 -18.98
C ILE A 208 6.99 11.71 -19.21
N PHE A 209 6.45 11.87 -20.41
CA PHE A 209 5.13 11.40 -20.78
C PHE A 209 5.24 10.32 -21.84
N ASP A 210 4.36 9.34 -21.74
CA ASP A 210 3.93 8.52 -22.86
C ASP A 210 2.39 8.47 -22.88
N ARG A 211 1.81 7.63 -23.75
CA ARG A 211 0.34 7.53 -23.88
C ARG A 211 -0.33 7.17 -22.55
N ASP A 212 0.28 6.29 -21.76
CA ASP A 212 -0.36 5.65 -20.62
C ASP A 212 0.24 6.07 -19.29
N ARG A 213 1.42 6.69 -19.28
CA ARG A 213 2.23 6.95 -18.09
C ARG A 213 2.84 8.34 -18.04
N ILE A 214 3.00 8.82 -16.82
CA ILE A 214 3.78 10.01 -16.47
C ILE A 214 4.86 9.56 -15.50
N ARG A 215 6.12 9.96 -15.75
CA ARG A 215 7.28 9.63 -14.94
C ARG A 215 8.08 10.86 -14.54
N HIS A 216 8.79 10.76 -13.42
CA HIS A 216 9.80 11.71 -12.99
C HIS A 216 11.13 10.98 -12.72
N ARG A 217 12.27 11.59 -13.03
CA ARG A 217 13.58 11.02 -12.65
C ARG A 217 13.99 11.58 -11.30
N GLY A 218 14.27 10.69 -10.35
CA GLY A 218 14.46 11.04 -8.95
C GLY A 218 13.13 11.04 -8.20
N LEU A 219 13.20 10.78 -6.89
CA LEU A 219 12.06 10.81 -6.00
C LEU A 219 11.32 12.15 -6.08
N MET A 220 10.01 12.10 -6.23
CA MET A 220 9.14 13.28 -6.17
C MET A 220 8.94 13.67 -4.70
N THR A 221 9.89 14.42 -4.13
CA THR A 221 9.73 14.98 -2.77
C THR A 221 8.68 16.09 -2.74
N ARG A 222 8.29 16.54 -1.55
CA ARG A 222 7.33 17.65 -1.41
C ARG A 222 7.89 18.93 -2.06
N GLU A 223 9.17 19.19 -1.85
CA GLU A 223 9.87 20.34 -2.44
C GLU A 223 9.95 20.21 -3.96
N ALA A 224 10.12 18.99 -4.49
CA ALA A 224 10.09 18.76 -5.93
C ALA A 224 8.70 19.04 -6.52
N ALA A 225 7.63 18.55 -5.89
CA ALA A 225 6.26 18.83 -6.30
C ALA A 225 5.94 20.33 -6.24
N ASP A 226 6.32 21.02 -5.17
CA ASP A 226 6.10 22.46 -5.00
C ASP A 226 6.82 23.30 -6.08
N ARG A 227 7.96 22.83 -6.60
CA ARG A 227 8.61 23.48 -7.76
C ARG A 227 7.76 23.35 -9.01
N PHE A 228 7.12 22.20 -9.26
CA PHE A 228 6.21 22.05 -10.39
C PHE A 228 4.96 22.90 -10.26
N TYR A 229 4.38 23.02 -9.05
CA TYR A 229 3.18 23.83 -8.84
C TYR A 229 3.39 25.34 -9.10
N ARG A 230 4.64 25.82 -9.10
CA ARG A 230 4.98 27.20 -9.49
C ARG A 230 5.01 27.42 -11.01
N ASP A 231 5.07 26.35 -11.80
CA ASP A 231 4.98 26.44 -13.26
C ASP A 231 3.57 26.87 -13.68
N ARG A 232 3.47 27.84 -14.59
CA ARG A 232 2.17 28.39 -15.02
C ARG A 232 1.28 27.37 -15.72
N THR A 233 1.87 26.40 -16.41
CA THR A 233 1.15 25.33 -17.11
C THR A 233 0.54 24.35 -16.12
N VAL A 234 1.32 23.96 -15.11
CA VAL A 234 0.86 23.10 -14.01
C VAL A 234 -0.22 23.81 -13.20
N ALA A 235 0.01 25.06 -12.78
CA ALA A 235 -0.93 25.83 -11.97
C ALA A 235 -2.33 25.99 -12.59
N ARG A 236 -2.45 25.87 -13.91
CA ARG A 236 -3.72 25.97 -14.65
C ARG A 236 -4.31 24.63 -15.08
N ASN A 237 -3.62 23.52 -14.85
CA ASN A 237 -4.05 22.19 -15.27
C ASN A 237 -4.22 21.27 -14.06
N GLU A 238 -5.47 21.09 -13.63
CA GLU A 238 -5.80 20.24 -12.48
C GLU A 238 -5.40 18.77 -12.68
N THR A 239 -5.55 18.22 -13.89
CA THR A 239 -5.15 16.83 -14.15
C THR A 239 -3.65 16.63 -14.01
N LEU A 240 -2.86 17.63 -14.43
CA LEU A 240 -1.41 17.63 -14.25
C LEU A 240 -1.02 17.80 -12.78
N GLN A 241 -1.73 18.64 -12.01
CA GLN A 241 -1.53 18.75 -10.57
C GLN A 241 -1.78 17.43 -9.85
N ARG A 242 -2.91 16.76 -10.15
CA ARG A 242 -3.23 15.44 -9.60
C ARG A 242 -2.19 14.39 -9.98
N ALA A 243 -1.67 14.42 -11.22
CA ALA A 243 -0.59 13.53 -11.61
C ALA A 243 0.69 13.74 -10.78
N ILE A 244 1.09 14.99 -10.54
CA ILE A 244 2.25 15.31 -9.69
C ILE A 244 2.02 14.86 -8.24
N GLU A 245 0.81 15.08 -7.72
CA GLU A 245 0.41 14.60 -6.39
C GLU A 245 0.52 13.07 -6.30
N ARG A 246 0.01 12.33 -7.30
CA ARG A 246 0.18 10.87 -7.37
C ARG A 246 1.64 10.45 -7.40
N LEU A 247 2.50 11.13 -8.18
CA LEU A 247 3.94 10.83 -8.22
C LEU A 247 4.61 11.02 -6.85
N HIS A 248 4.18 12.02 -6.08
CA HIS A 248 4.65 12.27 -4.72
C HIS A 248 4.11 11.23 -3.73
N ASP A 249 2.79 11.03 -3.68
CA ASP A 249 2.13 10.16 -2.72
C ASP A 249 2.48 8.68 -2.90
N ASN A 250 2.84 8.26 -4.13
CA ASN A 250 3.26 6.90 -4.45
C ASN A 250 4.45 6.37 -3.63
N TYR A 251 5.22 7.27 -3.00
CA TYR A 251 6.42 6.94 -2.21
C TYR A 251 6.35 7.49 -0.79
N ARG A 252 5.16 7.84 -0.30
CA ARG A 252 4.94 8.10 1.12
C ARG A 252 4.64 6.79 1.82
N VAL A 253 5.24 6.59 2.99
CA VAL A 253 4.88 5.47 3.86
C VAL A 253 3.42 5.62 4.31
N ILE A 254 2.62 4.56 4.19
CA ILE A 254 1.19 4.59 4.50
C ILE A 254 0.91 3.81 5.80
N PRO A 255 0.47 4.48 6.89
CA PRO A 255 0.01 3.80 8.09
C PRO A 255 -1.36 3.16 7.85
N CYS A 256 -1.46 1.84 8.03
CA CYS A 256 -2.63 1.02 7.72
C CYS A 256 -3.01 0.11 8.89
N SER A 257 -4.32 -0.07 9.07
CA SER A 257 -4.87 -1.11 9.94
C SER A 257 -5.80 -2.01 9.13
N SER A 258 -5.48 -3.30 9.06
CA SER A 258 -6.40 -4.29 8.50
C SER A 258 -7.61 -4.51 9.41
N LEU A 259 -7.41 -4.43 10.73
CA LEU A 259 -8.46 -4.63 11.74
C LEU A 259 -9.51 -3.51 11.70
N PHE A 260 -9.04 -2.25 11.69
CA PHE A 260 -9.89 -1.06 11.65
C PHE A 260 -10.22 -0.60 10.22
N ARG A 261 -9.72 -1.33 9.22
CA ARG A 261 -9.82 -0.95 7.80
C ARG A 261 -9.34 0.49 7.55
N PHE A 262 -8.36 0.96 8.32
CA PHE A 262 -7.85 2.32 8.22
C PHE A 262 -6.84 2.43 7.06
N ASN A 263 -6.99 3.47 6.23
CA ASN A 263 -6.13 3.81 5.07
C ASN A 263 -6.02 2.75 3.96
N LEU A 264 -6.88 1.74 3.93
CA LEU A 264 -6.85 0.70 2.90
C LEU A 264 -7.18 1.23 1.50
N ALA A 265 -8.16 2.14 1.39
CA ALA A 265 -8.48 2.82 0.14
C ALA A 265 -7.30 3.64 -0.39
N ARG A 266 -6.59 4.35 0.50
CA ARG A 266 -5.38 5.12 0.14
C ARG A 266 -4.26 4.22 -0.38
N LEU A 267 -4.02 3.09 0.28
CA LEU A 267 -3.06 2.08 -0.18
C LEU A 267 -3.44 1.60 -1.59
N MET A 268 -4.71 1.27 -1.82
CA MET A 268 -5.17 0.83 -3.14
C MET A 268 -5.03 1.91 -4.21
N THR A 269 -5.28 3.18 -3.90
CA THR A 269 -5.02 4.29 -4.84
C THR A 269 -3.56 4.33 -5.27
N VAL A 270 -2.60 4.12 -4.36
CA VAL A 270 -1.16 4.05 -4.70
C VAL A 270 -0.85 2.81 -5.53
N VAL A 271 -1.41 1.65 -5.18
CA VAL A 271 -1.24 0.41 -5.98
C VAL A 271 -1.75 0.62 -7.40
N VAL A 272 -2.98 1.13 -7.57
CA VAL A 272 -3.57 1.41 -8.90
C VAL A 272 -2.76 2.44 -9.67
N SER A 273 -2.28 3.50 -8.99
CA SER A 273 -1.42 4.53 -9.57
C SER A 273 -0.17 3.92 -10.21
N LYS A 274 0.48 2.97 -9.53
CA LYS A 274 1.65 2.25 -10.04
C LYS A 274 1.29 1.20 -11.11
N LEU A 275 0.17 0.49 -10.97
CA LEU A 275 -0.28 -0.51 -11.95
C LEU A 275 -0.71 0.10 -13.29
N GLY A 276 -1.25 1.33 -13.31
CA GLY A 276 -1.53 2.08 -14.54
C GLY A 276 -3.00 2.12 -14.94
N VAL A 277 -3.28 2.72 -16.11
CA VAL A 277 -4.65 2.95 -16.62
C VAL A 277 -5.48 1.66 -16.65
N GLY A 278 -4.90 0.54 -17.08
CA GLY A 278 -5.58 -0.76 -17.15
C GLY A 278 -6.05 -1.31 -15.79
N ALA A 279 -5.49 -0.84 -14.68
CA ALA A 279 -5.91 -1.23 -13.33
C ALA A 279 -7.05 -0.35 -12.79
N VAL A 280 -7.27 0.85 -13.34
CA VAL A 280 -8.28 1.79 -12.84
C VAL A 280 -9.67 1.17 -12.91
N GLY A 281 -10.03 0.55 -14.04
CA GLY A 281 -11.32 -0.16 -14.18
C GLY A 281 -11.45 -1.33 -13.20
N MET A 282 -10.42 -2.19 -13.13
CA MET A 282 -10.39 -3.40 -12.30
C MET A 282 -10.62 -3.11 -10.80
N PHE A 283 -10.11 -1.99 -10.30
CA PHE A 283 -10.14 -1.64 -8.87
C PHE A 283 -11.05 -0.45 -8.54
N ASN A 284 -11.83 0.07 -9.50
CA ASN A 284 -12.60 1.29 -9.31
C ASN A 284 -13.54 1.21 -8.09
N SER A 285 -14.22 0.07 -7.92
CA SER A 285 -15.13 -0.20 -6.80
C SER A 285 -14.43 -0.28 -5.44
N LEU A 286 -13.11 -0.51 -5.41
CA LEU A 286 -12.32 -0.61 -4.18
C LEU A 286 -11.72 0.73 -3.77
N THR A 287 -11.39 1.59 -4.74
CA THR A 287 -10.79 2.91 -4.50
C THR A 287 -11.83 4.01 -4.28
N GLN A 288 -13.06 3.84 -4.80
CA GLN A 288 -14.14 4.83 -4.63
C GLN A 288 -14.87 4.71 -3.29
N ASP A 289 -15.40 5.84 -2.83
CA ASP A 289 -16.32 5.98 -1.68
C ASP A 289 -15.85 5.43 -0.33
N ASN A 290 -14.53 5.27 -0.13
CA ASN A 290 -13.97 4.67 1.08
C ASN A 290 -14.59 3.29 1.42
N ALA A 291 -15.12 2.57 0.41
CA ALA A 291 -15.78 1.28 0.64
C ALA A 291 -14.83 0.29 1.33
N LEU A 292 -13.56 0.30 0.94
CA LEU A 292 -12.52 -0.49 1.60
C LEU A 292 -12.26 -0.09 3.06
N ASN A 293 -12.57 1.14 3.47
CA ASN A 293 -12.36 1.58 4.84
C ASN A 293 -13.60 1.40 5.73
N ARG A 294 -14.76 1.07 5.14
CA ARG A 294 -16.02 0.90 5.87
C ARG A 294 -16.03 -0.42 6.63
N LEU A 295 -16.37 -0.35 7.92
CA LEU A 295 -16.59 -1.54 8.76
C LEU A 295 -18.04 -1.57 9.27
N PRO A 296 -18.71 -2.73 9.33
CA PRO A 296 -20.01 -2.85 9.98
C PRO A 296 -19.95 -2.51 11.46
N PHE A 297 -20.94 -1.78 11.97
CA PHE A 297 -21.00 -1.39 13.39
C PHE A 297 -21.07 -2.62 14.32
N SER A 298 -21.75 -3.67 13.88
CA SER A 298 -21.82 -4.96 14.58
C SER A 298 -20.46 -5.61 14.81
N THR A 299 -19.50 -5.34 13.92
CA THR A 299 -18.11 -5.79 14.05
C THR A 299 -17.30 -4.79 14.87
N ALA A 300 -17.45 -3.48 14.58
CA ALA A 300 -16.72 -2.42 15.27
C ALA A 300 -16.91 -2.46 16.79
N LYS A 301 -18.14 -2.69 17.27
CA LYS A 301 -18.47 -2.76 18.71
C LYS A 301 -17.74 -3.88 19.48
N LEU A 302 -17.16 -4.86 18.79
CA LEU A 302 -16.41 -5.97 19.40
C LEU A 302 -14.92 -5.62 19.57
N LEU A 303 -14.47 -4.51 19.00
CA LEU A 303 -13.09 -4.05 19.04
C LEU A 303 -12.86 -3.25 20.33
N ARG A 304 -11.62 -3.29 20.83
CA ARG A 304 -11.24 -2.63 22.09
C ARG A 304 -10.67 -1.24 21.83
N ASN A 305 -10.74 -0.38 22.85
CA ASN A 305 -10.13 0.95 22.86
C ASN A 305 -10.64 1.87 21.72
N ILE A 306 -11.96 1.93 21.58
CA ILE A 306 -12.65 2.74 20.58
C ILE A 306 -13.66 3.70 21.24
N VAL A 307 -13.80 4.88 20.65
CA VAL A 307 -14.87 5.84 20.92
C VAL A 307 -15.76 5.90 19.70
N VAL A 308 -17.05 5.63 19.86
CA VAL A 308 -18.05 5.67 18.79
C VAL A 308 -18.74 7.02 18.81
N VAL A 309 -18.66 7.73 17.68
CA VAL A 309 -19.33 9.02 17.47
C VAL A 309 -20.40 8.84 16.41
N ASP A 310 -21.62 9.32 16.67
CA ASP A 310 -22.64 9.45 15.64
C ASP A 310 -22.33 10.66 14.77
N GLN A 311 -22.20 10.45 13.47
CA GLN A 311 -21.79 11.52 12.58
C GLN A 311 -22.86 12.62 12.43
N ALA A 312 -24.14 12.30 12.56
CA ALA A 312 -25.23 13.26 12.41
C ALA A 312 -25.39 14.16 13.64
N THR A 313 -25.23 13.60 14.85
CA THR A 313 -25.40 14.36 16.10
C THR A 313 -24.09 14.87 16.69
N GLN A 314 -22.94 14.39 16.22
CA GLN A 314 -21.61 14.64 16.78
C GLN A 314 -21.50 14.26 18.28
N THR A 315 -22.37 13.36 18.75
CA THR A 315 -22.37 12.89 20.15
C THR A 315 -21.66 11.56 20.27
N VAL A 316 -20.94 11.36 21.38
CA VAL A 316 -20.39 10.05 21.75
C VAL A 316 -21.55 9.11 22.09
N VAL A 317 -21.68 8.03 21.31
CA VAL A 317 -22.73 7.00 21.47
C VAL A 317 -22.23 5.84 22.32
N PHE A 318 -20.93 5.61 22.34
CA PHE A 318 -20.30 4.53 23.09
C PHE A 318 -18.83 4.85 23.34
N ASP A 319 -18.42 4.81 24.60
CA ASP A 319 -17.03 4.99 25.03
C ASP A 319 -16.62 3.80 25.89
N LEU A 320 -15.73 2.96 25.35
CA LEU A 320 -15.20 1.79 26.07
C LEU A 320 -14.29 2.18 27.23
N ALA A 321 -13.74 3.40 27.26
CA ALA A 321 -12.90 3.88 28.35
C ALA A 321 -13.71 4.37 29.56
N GLN A 322 -15.04 4.52 29.43
CA GLN A 322 -15.96 4.94 30.49
C GLN A 322 -16.84 3.80 31.02
N GLN A 323 -16.61 2.56 30.61
CA GLN A 323 -17.26 1.40 31.20
C GLN A 323 -16.35 0.82 32.28
N ASP A 324 -16.73 1.07 33.54
CA ASP A 324 -16.14 0.50 34.76
C ASP A 324 -16.06 -1.04 34.73
#